data_AF-A0A1T5ECE2-F1
#
_entry.id   AF-A0A1T5ECE2-F1
#
_cell.length_a   1.000
_cell.length_b   1.000
_cell.length_c   1.000
_cell.angle_alpha   90.00
_cell.angle_beta   90.00
_cell.angle_gamma   90.00
#
_symmetry.space_group_name_H-M   'P 1'
#
loop_
_entity.id
_entity.type
_entity.pdbx_description
1 polymer ?
#
loop_
_entity_poly.entity_id
_entity_poly.type
_entity_poly.pdbx_seq_one_letter_code
_entity_poly.pdbx_strand_id
1 'polypeptide(L)'
;MKDSKPSYESSKLLARYPSGSTLCQLEGKFYIMGDDAADVLVLDGKWNELHRIAIFPKGDQLRLPKASKADVESSVVFDNNGKPAILFLGSGSHSPHRDSMFVLDPELKHVKRVDASSFYDELRGEVKELNIEAAAMLDNQLLLGLRGNNTFPDNYMALADHSGATFKFHRKILIQAPVPHAGISGMDYDARQDILFITFSSEDTANAYDDGQIGESYLSIVNNAKQLLKKDKLVLTEFLKLSDLHPEFIEQKIESVSLSNEPGRLMLIADDDKGNTKIFSLRY
;
A
#
# COMPACT_ATOMS: atom_id res chain seq x y z
N MET A 1 -5.31 -25.13 -6.59
CA MET A 1 -4.38 -24.24 -7.31
C MET A 1 -3.35 -23.77 -6.29
N LYS A 2 -2.34 -24.59 -5.97
CA LYS A 2 -1.30 -24.23 -4.98
C LYS A 2 0.09 -24.01 -5.63
N ASP A 3 0.18 -24.14 -6.96
CA ASP A 3 1.45 -24.22 -7.68
C ASP A 3 1.50 -23.38 -8.98
N SER A 4 0.55 -22.48 -9.21
CA SER A 4 0.68 -21.54 -10.32
C SER A 4 1.63 -20.42 -9.91
N LYS A 5 2.77 -20.31 -10.62
CA LYS A 5 3.58 -19.10 -10.54
C LYS A 5 2.73 -17.92 -11.01
N PRO A 6 2.89 -16.73 -10.40
CA PRO A 6 2.27 -15.53 -10.92
C PRO A 6 2.55 -15.36 -12.42
N SER A 7 1.59 -14.80 -13.15
CA SER A 7 1.67 -14.52 -14.59
C SER A 7 1.11 -13.15 -14.91
N TYR A 8 1.82 -12.40 -15.75
CA TYR A 8 1.35 -11.12 -16.25
C TYR A 8 0.14 -11.30 -17.18
N GLU A 9 -0.90 -10.49 -16.99
CA GLU A 9 -2.07 -10.48 -17.87
C GLU A 9 -2.16 -9.20 -18.71
N SER A 10 -2.09 -8.02 -18.08
CA SER A 10 -2.24 -6.74 -18.78
C SER A 10 -1.76 -5.55 -17.95
N SER A 11 -1.58 -4.40 -18.59
CA SER A 11 -1.30 -3.12 -17.95
C SER A 11 -2.09 -1.99 -18.61
N LYS A 12 -2.28 -0.87 -17.91
CA LYS A 12 -2.90 0.35 -18.45
C LYS A 12 -2.31 1.58 -17.79
N LEU A 13 -1.92 2.56 -18.61
CA LEU A 13 -1.56 3.90 -18.14
C LEU A 13 -2.82 4.64 -17.69
N LEU A 14 -2.85 5.13 -16.45
CA LEU A 14 -3.92 5.95 -15.92
C LEU A 14 -3.60 7.43 -16.20
N ALA A 15 -3.98 7.87 -17.39
CA ALA A 15 -3.69 9.23 -17.83
C ALA A 15 -4.25 10.29 -16.84
N ARG A 16 -3.41 11.27 -16.50
CA ARG A 16 -3.78 12.41 -15.63
C ARG A 16 -4.18 12.00 -14.20
N TYR A 17 -3.54 10.95 -13.68
CA TYR A 17 -3.55 10.64 -12.25
C TYR A 17 -2.11 10.59 -11.73
N PRO A 18 -1.74 11.49 -10.80
CA PRO A 18 -0.36 11.60 -10.38
C PRO A 18 -0.02 10.60 -9.28
N SER A 19 1.20 10.06 -9.36
CA SER A 19 1.92 9.32 -8.32
C SER A 19 1.06 8.36 -7.50
N GLY A 20 0.45 7.36 -8.16
CA GLY A 20 -0.43 6.39 -7.51
C GLY A 20 0.32 5.53 -6.49
N SER A 21 0.28 5.96 -5.23
CA SER A 21 0.94 5.31 -4.09
C SER A 21 0.15 4.17 -3.48
N THR A 22 -1.19 4.14 -3.60
CA THR A 22 -1.96 3.08 -2.97
C THR A 22 -3.20 2.69 -3.76
N LEU A 23 -3.56 1.42 -3.64
CA LEU A 23 -4.69 0.78 -4.30
C LEU A 23 -5.38 -0.17 -3.33
N CYS A 24 -6.71 -0.10 -3.25
CA CYS A 24 -7.53 -1.17 -2.66
C CYS A 24 -8.81 -1.40 -3.46
N GLN A 25 -9.39 -2.59 -3.32
CA GLN A 25 -10.65 -2.93 -3.97
C GLN A 25 -11.79 -3.08 -2.97
N LEU A 26 -12.92 -2.44 -3.26
CA LEU A 26 -14.17 -2.64 -2.55
C LEU A 26 -15.33 -2.72 -3.53
N GLU A 27 -16.13 -3.79 -3.43
CA GLU A 27 -17.34 -4.01 -4.25
C GLU A 27 -17.09 -3.91 -5.77
N GLY A 28 -15.94 -4.43 -6.23
CA GLY A 28 -15.58 -4.47 -7.65
C GLY A 28 -15.15 -3.12 -8.23
N LYS A 29 -14.94 -2.13 -7.36
CA LYS A 29 -14.33 -0.84 -7.69
C LYS A 29 -12.95 -0.78 -7.09
N PHE A 30 -12.03 -0.14 -7.81
CA PHE A 30 -10.70 0.17 -7.32
C PHE A 30 -10.65 1.61 -6.86
N TYR A 31 -10.05 1.82 -5.70
CA TYR A 31 -9.84 3.13 -5.09
C TYR A 31 -8.34 3.35 -5.03
N ILE A 32 -7.90 4.39 -5.75
CA ILE A 32 -6.50 4.71 -5.89
C ILE A 32 -6.28 6.08 -5.25
N MET A 33 -5.23 6.20 -4.45
CA MET A 33 -4.74 7.47 -3.94
C MET A 33 -3.25 7.63 -4.27
N GLY A 34 -2.85 8.83 -4.68
CA GLY A 34 -1.45 9.20 -4.80
C GLY A 34 -0.99 10.13 -3.67
N ASP A 35 0.30 10.11 -3.34
CA ASP A 35 0.88 10.92 -2.27
C ASP A 35 0.75 12.44 -2.52
N ASP A 36 0.79 12.83 -3.80
CA ASP A 36 0.61 14.19 -4.28
C ASP A 36 -0.77 14.44 -4.94
N ALA A 37 -1.69 13.47 -4.89
CA ALA A 37 -3.03 13.63 -5.43
C ALA A 37 -3.97 14.37 -4.45
N ALA A 38 -4.90 15.17 -4.99
CA ALA A 38 -5.94 15.83 -4.18
C ALA A 38 -7.21 14.98 -3.99
N ASP A 39 -7.36 13.92 -4.79
CA ASP A 39 -8.56 13.10 -4.89
C ASP A 39 -8.24 11.61 -5.01
N VAL A 40 -9.14 10.79 -4.47
CA VAL A 40 -9.20 9.36 -4.74
C VAL A 40 -9.78 9.14 -6.12
N LEU A 41 -9.05 8.43 -6.98
CA LEU A 41 -9.54 7.96 -8.26
C LEU A 41 -10.30 6.65 -8.08
N VAL A 42 -11.55 6.62 -8.56
CA VAL A 42 -12.40 5.43 -8.50
C VAL A 42 -12.55 4.82 -9.88
N LEU A 43 -12.13 3.57 -10.04
CA LEU A 43 -12.20 2.82 -11.30
C LEU A 43 -13.17 1.64 -11.21
N ASP A 44 -13.72 1.23 -12.36
CA ASP A 44 -14.41 -0.06 -12.48
C ASP A 44 -13.42 -1.24 -12.65
N GLY A 45 -13.95 -2.47 -12.68
CA GLY A 45 -13.15 -3.68 -12.89
C GLY A 45 -12.41 -3.77 -14.24
N LYS A 46 -12.71 -2.87 -15.19
CA LYS A 46 -12.03 -2.73 -16.49
C LYS A 46 -11.11 -1.50 -16.52
N TRP A 47 -10.85 -0.90 -15.36
CA TRP A 47 -10.02 0.28 -15.16
C TRP A 47 -10.54 1.54 -15.87
N ASN A 48 -11.85 1.67 -16.07
CA ASN A 48 -12.46 2.93 -16.53
C ASN A 48 -12.72 3.84 -15.34
N GLU A 49 -12.38 5.13 -15.47
CA GLU A 49 -12.68 6.13 -14.46
C GLU A 49 -14.20 6.27 -14.28
N LEU A 50 -14.67 6.03 -13.06
CA LEU A 50 -16.07 6.22 -12.69
C LEU A 50 -16.30 7.62 -12.14
N HIS A 51 -15.46 8.04 -11.20
CA HIS A 51 -15.49 9.37 -10.58
C HIS A 51 -14.26 9.58 -9.69
N ARG A 52 -14.14 10.78 -9.13
CA ARG A 52 -13.11 11.17 -8.18
C ARG A 52 -13.74 11.65 -6.88
N ILE A 53 -13.13 11.35 -5.75
CA ILE A 53 -13.60 11.77 -4.42
C ILE A 53 -12.53 12.68 -3.82
N ALA A 54 -12.85 13.96 -3.64
CA ALA A 54 -11.89 14.93 -3.11
C ALA A 54 -11.58 14.63 -1.64
N ILE A 55 -10.29 14.58 -1.29
CA ILE A 55 -9.79 14.53 0.09
C ILE A 55 -9.29 15.92 0.50
N PHE A 56 -8.57 16.57 -0.42
CA PHE A 56 -7.95 17.87 -0.20
C PHE A 56 -8.60 18.93 -1.11
N PRO A 57 -8.56 20.21 -0.71
CA PRO A 57 -8.96 21.31 -1.59
C PRO A 57 -8.11 21.26 -2.88
N LYS A 58 -8.78 21.25 -4.04
CA LYS A 58 -8.09 21.34 -5.33
C LYS A 58 -7.68 22.79 -5.60
N GLY A 59 -6.40 23.00 -5.85
CA GLY A 59 -5.92 24.20 -6.54
C GLY A 59 -5.99 24.01 -8.06
N ASP A 60 -5.40 24.95 -8.80
CA ASP A 60 -5.29 24.87 -10.27
C ASP A 60 -4.29 23.80 -10.76
N GLN A 61 -3.46 23.27 -9.86
CA GLN A 61 -2.44 22.27 -10.16
C GLN A 61 -2.96 20.85 -9.93
N LEU A 62 -2.49 19.90 -10.73
CA LEU A 62 -2.83 18.48 -10.60
C LEU A 62 -2.25 17.84 -9.33
N ARG A 63 -1.13 18.37 -8.83
CA ARG A 63 -0.40 17.86 -7.67
C ARG A 63 -0.50 18.82 -6.49
N LEU A 64 -0.57 18.28 -5.30
CA LEU A 64 -0.52 19.04 -4.06
C LEU A 64 0.90 19.59 -3.83
N PRO A 65 1.02 20.84 -3.35
CA PRO A 65 2.32 21.37 -2.92
C PRO A 65 2.96 20.49 -1.84
N LYS A 66 4.29 20.30 -1.91
CA LYS A 66 5.07 19.49 -0.95
C LYS A 66 4.82 19.87 0.52
N ALA A 67 4.58 21.15 0.81
CA ALA A 67 4.30 21.63 2.17
C ALA A 67 2.94 21.22 2.73
N SER A 68 1.99 20.85 1.86
CA SER A 68 0.62 20.48 2.24
C SER A 68 0.29 19.00 2.03
N LYS A 69 1.25 18.19 1.53
CA LYS A 69 1.00 16.78 1.25
C LYS A 69 0.87 15.97 2.54
N ALA A 70 -0.21 15.20 2.62
CA ALA A 70 -0.43 14.27 3.73
C ALA A 70 0.36 12.97 3.57
N ASP A 71 0.96 12.74 2.39
CA ASP A 71 1.82 11.59 2.08
C ASP A 71 1.06 10.28 2.27
N VAL A 72 -0.09 10.16 1.59
CA VAL A 72 -0.96 8.99 1.69
C VAL A 72 -0.34 7.85 0.89
N GLU A 73 0.30 6.92 1.59
CA GLU A 73 1.06 5.82 0.99
C GLU A 73 0.37 4.45 1.13
N SER A 74 -0.71 4.35 1.92
CA SER A 74 -1.37 3.07 2.08
C SER A 74 -2.89 3.20 2.25
N SER A 75 -3.58 2.15 1.82
CA SER A 75 -5.02 2.04 1.91
C SER A 75 -5.44 0.61 2.16
N VAL A 76 -6.57 0.44 2.85
CA VAL A 76 -7.12 -0.87 3.15
C VAL A 76 -8.62 -0.80 3.38
N VAL A 77 -9.34 -1.85 2.99
CA VAL A 77 -10.75 -2.04 3.37
C VAL A 77 -10.83 -2.59 4.78
N PHE A 78 -11.64 -1.98 5.64
CA PHE A 78 -11.84 -2.42 7.03
C PHE A 78 -13.30 -2.30 7.45
N ASP A 79 -13.68 -3.00 8.52
CA ASP A 79 -14.99 -2.82 9.16
C ASP A 79 -14.99 -1.58 10.06
N ASN A 80 -15.87 -0.64 9.75
CA ASN A 80 -16.11 0.54 10.55
C ASN A 80 -17.51 0.48 11.18
N ASN A 81 -17.62 -0.20 12.31
CA ASN A 81 -18.87 -0.39 13.07
C ASN A 81 -19.96 -1.13 12.26
N GLY A 82 -19.59 -2.25 11.64
CA GLY A 82 -20.49 -3.10 10.85
C GLY A 82 -20.70 -2.64 9.42
N LYS A 83 -19.92 -1.66 8.94
CA LYS A 83 -19.96 -1.17 7.56
C LYS A 83 -18.57 -1.20 6.94
N PRO A 84 -18.42 -1.74 5.72
CA PRO A 84 -17.14 -1.68 5.03
C PRO A 84 -16.80 -0.22 4.69
N ALA A 85 -15.58 0.19 5.03
CA ALA A 85 -15.04 1.49 4.72
C ALA A 85 -13.61 1.34 4.21
N ILE A 86 -13.07 2.41 3.62
CA ILE A 86 -11.67 2.44 3.19
C ILE A 86 -10.91 3.36 4.12
N LEU A 87 -9.85 2.83 4.72
CA LEU A 87 -8.89 3.59 5.48
C LEU A 87 -7.74 3.96 4.56
N PHE A 88 -7.39 5.25 4.52
CA PHE A 88 -6.15 5.75 3.93
C PHE A 88 -5.24 6.23 5.06
N LEU A 89 -3.95 5.89 5.01
CA LEU A 89 -2.96 6.30 6.00
C LEU A 89 -1.83 7.09 5.35
N GLY A 90 -1.44 8.17 6.03
CA GLY A 90 -0.19 8.85 5.76
C GLY A 90 1.02 8.02 6.18
N SER A 91 2.20 8.33 5.66
CA SER A 91 3.41 7.58 5.99
C SER A 91 3.90 7.72 7.44
N GLY A 92 3.54 8.81 8.14
CA GLY A 92 4.05 9.12 9.48
C GLY A 92 5.53 9.53 9.55
N SER A 93 6.20 9.67 8.40
CA SER A 93 7.63 9.99 8.29
C SER A 93 8.00 11.43 8.66
N HIS A 94 7.02 12.34 8.68
CA HIS A 94 7.21 13.73 9.07
C HIS A 94 6.07 14.20 9.96
N SER A 95 6.18 13.92 11.25
CA SER A 95 5.22 14.33 12.27
C SER A 95 5.22 15.85 12.48
N PRO A 96 4.05 16.47 12.77
CA PRO A 96 2.71 15.88 12.76
C PRO A 96 2.05 15.91 11.38
N HIS A 97 2.73 16.41 10.36
CA HIS A 97 2.14 16.71 9.05
C HIS A 97 1.68 15.46 8.29
N ARG A 98 2.41 14.34 8.44
CA ARG A 98 2.12 13.04 7.80
C ARG A 98 1.46 12.02 8.74
N ASP A 99 1.13 12.44 9.96
CA ASP A 99 0.38 11.63 10.94
C ASP A 99 -1.12 11.75 10.59
N SER A 100 -1.51 11.18 9.46
CA SER A 100 -2.84 11.38 8.88
C SER A 100 -3.57 10.07 8.65
N MET A 101 -4.87 10.06 8.95
CA MET A 101 -5.77 8.96 8.63
C MET A 101 -7.06 9.53 8.07
N PHE A 102 -7.54 8.91 7.00
CA PHE A 102 -8.79 9.30 6.36
C PHE A 102 -9.67 8.07 6.19
N VAL A 103 -10.93 8.17 6.62
CA VAL A 103 -11.93 7.13 6.43
C VAL A 103 -12.88 7.59 5.34
N LEU A 104 -12.92 6.83 4.25
CA LEU A 104 -13.86 6.99 3.17
C LEU A 104 -15.05 6.05 3.40
N ASP A 105 -16.24 6.64 3.50
CA ASP A 105 -17.50 5.93 3.33
C ASP A 105 -17.81 5.86 1.82
N PRO A 106 -17.77 4.67 1.20
CA PRO A 106 -17.95 4.51 -0.24
C PRO A 106 -19.39 4.77 -0.69
N GLU A 107 -20.38 4.59 0.18
CA GLU A 107 -21.80 4.85 -0.13
C GLU A 107 -22.06 6.36 -0.16
N LEU A 108 -21.56 7.07 0.86
CA LEU A 108 -21.72 8.52 0.99
C LEU A 108 -20.73 9.31 0.13
N LYS A 109 -19.68 8.65 -0.39
CA LYS A 109 -18.53 9.27 -1.07
C LYS A 109 -17.92 10.39 -0.24
N HIS A 110 -17.91 10.19 1.07
CA HIS A 110 -17.51 11.20 2.04
C HIS A 110 -16.25 10.73 2.75
N VAL A 111 -15.24 11.59 2.76
CA VAL A 111 -13.95 11.33 3.42
C VAL A 111 -13.89 12.13 4.71
N LYS A 112 -13.61 11.44 5.82
CA LYS A 112 -13.43 12.06 7.14
C LYS A 112 -11.99 11.86 7.58
N ARG A 113 -11.31 12.95 7.95
CA ARG A 113 -10.04 12.87 8.68
C ARG A 113 -10.28 12.39 10.10
N VAL A 114 -9.49 11.43 10.55
CA VAL A 114 -9.49 10.89 11.91
C VAL A 114 -8.26 11.42 12.63
N ASP A 115 -8.43 11.77 13.91
CA ASP A 115 -7.30 12.05 14.78
C ASP A 115 -6.63 10.72 15.13
N ALA A 116 -5.38 10.58 14.70
CA ALA A 116 -4.59 9.38 14.84
C ALA A 116 -3.28 9.64 15.60
N SER A 117 -3.08 10.82 16.18
CA SER A 117 -1.78 11.21 16.74
C SER A 117 -1.26 10.20 17.77
N SER A 118 -2.11 9.74 18.69
CA SER A 118 -1.71 8.72 19.67
C SER A 118 -1.31 7.39 19.04
N PHE A 119 -1.96 6.98 17.95
CA PHE A 119 -1.62 5.74 17.26
C PHE A 119 -0.29 5.86 16.51
N TYR A 120 -0.03 6.99 15.85
CA TYR A 120 1.26 7.27 15.23
C TYR A 120 2.38 7.38 16.27
N ASP A 121 2.11 7.95 17.44
CA ASP A 121 3.07 8.02 18.55
C ASP A 121 3.43 6.63 19.09
N GLU A 122 2.45 5.73 19.24
CA GLU A 122 2.68 4.33 19.59
C GLU A 122 3.60 3.65 18.56
N LEU A 123 3.29 3.75 17.26
CA LEU A 123 4.09 3.17 16.19
C LEU A 123 5.52 3.72 16.15
N ARG A 124 5.68 5.03 16.36
CA ARG A 124 6.99 5.69 16.36
C ARG A 124 7.85 5.29 17.56
N GLY A 125 7.25 4.89 18.67
CA GLY A 125 7.96 4.31 19.81
C GLY A 125 8.65 2.98 19.48
N GLU A 126 8.19 2.30 18.43
CA GLU A 126 8.59 0.93 18.09
C GLU A 126 9.65 0.86 17.00
N VAL A 127 9.80 1.89 16.17
CA VAL A 127 10.79 1.94 15.07
C VAL A 127 11.64 3.20 15.14
N LYS A 128 12.83 3.15 14.54
CA LYS A 128 13.74 4.32 14.54
C LYS A 128 13.22 5.46 13.69
N GLU A 129 12.67 5.12 12.53
CA GLU A 129 12.00 6.04 11.62
C GLU A 129 10.71 5.37 11.15
N LEU A 130 9.58 6.06 11.34
CA LEU A 130 8.27 5.56 10.92
C LEU A 130 8.06 5.89 9.45
N ASN A 131 7.75 4.87 8.64
CA ASN A 131 7.36 5.06 7.26
C ASN A 131 6.36 3.95 6.88
N ILE A 132 5.07 4.25 6.94
CA ILE A 132 4.00 3.31 6.57
C ILE A 132 3.81 3.38 5.06
N GLU A 133 3.98 2.26 4.36
CA GLU A 133 3.79 2.18 2.90
C GLU A 133 2.86 1.05 2.47
N ALA A 134 2.29 0.32 3.43
CA ALA A 134 1.44 -0.81 3.09
C ALA A 134 0.44 -1.09 4.21
N ALA A 135 -0.77 -1.50 3.85
CA ALA A 135 -1.80 -1.88 4.80
C ALA A 135 -2.62 -3.07 4.29
N ALA A 136 -2.93 -4.02 5.16
CA ALA A 136 -3.85 -5.13 4.89
C ALA A 136 -4.70 -5.43 6.13
N MET A 137 -5.85 -6.05 5.93
CA MET A 137 -6.65 -6.60 7.02
C MET A 137 -6.47 -8.12 7.09
N LEU A 138 -6.05 -8.61 8.24
CA LEU A 138 -6.07 -10.03 8.57
C LEU A 138 -7.16 -10.25 9.63
N ASP A 139 -8.29 -10.80 9.19
CA ASP A 139 -9.51 -10.88 9.99
C ASP A 139 -9.89 -9.47 10.54
N ASN A 140 -9.78 -9.25 11.85
CA ASN A 140 -10.07 -7.96 12.51
C ASN A 140 -8.80 -7.25 13.01
N GLN A 141 -7.64 -7.59 12.44
CA GLN A 141 -6.36 -6.99 12.77
C GLN A 141 -5.82 -6.23 11.58
N LEU A 142 -5.45 -4.98 11.80
CA LEU A 142 -4.77 -4.15 10.83
C LEU A 142 -3.29 -4.54 10.81
N LEU A 143 -2.80 -4.87 9.62
CA LEU A 143 -1.38 -5.04 9.33
C LEU A 143 -0.87 -3.77 8.66
N LEU A 144 0.23 -3.21 9.15
CA LEU A 144 0.91 -2.05 8.56
C LEU A 144 2.33 -2.42 8.20
N GLY A 145 2.71 -2.23 6.95
CA GLY A 145 4.07 -2.41 6.46
C GLY A 145 4.87 -1.15 6.73
N LEU A 146 5.88 -1.27 7.57
CA LEU A 146 6.80 -0.21 7.92
C LEU A 146 8.07 -0.40 7.08
N ARG A 147 8.26 0.49 6.11
CA ARG A 147 9.37 0.42 5.17
C ARG A 147 10.69 0.81 5.82
N GLY A 148 11.70 -0.03 5.60
CA GLY A 148 13.09 0.28 5.92
C GLY A 148 13.72 1.23 4.89
N ASN A 149 14.79 1.92 5.30
CA ASN A 149 15.58 2.80 4.43
C ASN A 149 17.08 2.50 4.55
N ASN A 150 17.95 3.25 3.86
CA ASN A 150 19.39 2.93 3.87
C ASN A 150 20.07 3.05 5.22
N THR A 151 19.55 3.88 6.13
CA THR A 151 20.08 4.05 7.48
C THR A 151 19.50 3.01 8.44
N PHE A 152 18.21 2.71 8.30
CA PHE A 152 17.48 1.71 9.07
C PHE A 152 16.79 0.71 8.12
N PRO A 153 17.52 -0.28 7.58
CA PRO A 153 17.06 -1.10 6.45
C PRO A 153 16.05 -2.19 6.81
N ASP A 154 15.81 -2.41 8.11
CA ASP A 154 14.85 -3.42 8.55
C ASP A 154 13.43 -3.00 8.21
N ASN A 155 12.75 -3.85 7.44
CA ASN A 155 11.31 -3.75 7.26
C ASN A 155 10.59 -4.38 8.45
N TYR A 156 9.51 -3.76 8.90
CA TYR A 156 8.65 -4.31 9.94
C TYR A 156 7.21 -4.40 9.47
N MET A 157 6.44 -5.26 10.12
CA MET A 157 5.00 -5.27 10.04
C MET A 157 4.43 -5.01 11.42
N ALA A 158 3.75 -3.89 11.60
CA ALA A 158 3.00 -3.60 12.81
C ALA A 158 1.61 -4.23 12.73
N LEU A 159 1.19 -4.86 13.83
CA LEU A 159 -0.13 -5.43 14.02
C LEU A 159 -0.87 -4.50 14.98
N ALA A 160 -2.06 -4.08 14.60
CA ALA A 160 -2.91 -3.21 15.38
C ALA A 160 -4.33 -3.75 15.46
N ASP A 161 -4.92 -3.67 16.65
CA ASP A 161 -6.33 -3.97 16.84
C ASP A 161 -7.16 -2.72 16.51
N HIS A 162 -8.39 -2.90 16.04
CA HIS A 162 -9.29 -1.79 15.77
C HIS A 162 -10.69 -2.01 16.34
N SER A 163 -11.33 -0.89 16.69
CA SER A 163 -12.74 -0.81 17.07
C SER A 163 -13.35 0.39 16.36
N GLY A 164 -14.03 0.15 15.24
CA GLY A 164 -14.37 1.22 14.31
C GLY A 164 -13.11 1.90 13.77
N ALA A 165 -13.08 3.23 13.77
CA ALA A 165 -11.93 4.03 13.32
C ALA A 165 -10.89 4.34 14.42
N THR A 166 -10.92 3.61 15.54
CA THR A 166 -9.90 3.72 16.60
C THR A 166 -8.97 2.52 16.52
N PHE A 167 -7.66 2.78 16.52
CA PHE A 167 -6.62 1.76 16.35
C PHE A 167 -5.67 1.78 17.53
N LYS A 168 -5.14 0.60 17.86
CA LYS A 168 -4.17 0.44 18.94
C LYS A 168 -3.08 -0.51 18.51
N PHE A 169 -1.82 -0.07 18.63
CA PHE A 169 -0.69 -0.93 18.34
C PHE A 169 -0.68 -2.13 19.30
N HIS A 170 -0.42 -3.31 18.76
CA HIS A 170 -0.33 -4.55 19.52
C HIS A 170 1.10 -5.07 19.59
N ARG A 171 1.73 -5.29 18.42
CA ARG A 171 3.11 -5.79 18.31
C ARG A 171 3.67 -5.54 16.92
N LYS A 172 4.98 -5.74 16.73
CA LYS A 172 5.62 -5.73 15.41
C LYS A 172 6.32 -7.05 15.09
N ILE A 173 6.51 -7.31 13.81
CA ILE A 173 7.20 -8.48 13.26
C ILE A 173 8.32 -7.97 12.35
N LEU A 174 9.53 -8.50 12.49
CA LEU A 174 10.62 -8.24 11.55
C LEU A 174 10.37 -8.98 10.22
N ILE A 175 10.40 -8.26 9.11
CA ILE A 175 10.25 -8.81 7.76
C ILE A 175 11.62 -8.90 7.10
N GLN A 176 12.13 -10.12 6.92
CA GLN A 176 13.41 -10.35 6.27
C GLN A 176 13.19 -10.73 4.80
N ALA A 177 13.36 -9.75 3.92
CA ALA A 177 13.45 -9.95 2.48
C ALA A 177 14.83 -10.51 2.09
N PRO A 178 14.92 -11.32 1.01
CA PRO A 178 16.19 -11.86 0.53
C PRO A 178 17.05 -10.84 -0.23
N VAL A 179 16.47 -9.69 -0.59
CA VAL A 179 17.15 -8.59 -1.28
C VAL A 179 17.40 -7.45 -0.29
N PRO A 180 18.67 -7.05 -0.05
CA PRO A 180 18.99 -5.89 0.77
C PRO A 180 18.34 -4.61 0.23
N HIS A 181 17.94 -3.71 1.11
CA HIS A 181 17.37 -2.39 0.75
C HIS A 181 16.08 -2.41 -0.07
N ALA A 182 15.46 -3.58 -0.27
CA ALA A 182 14.09 -3.65 -0.78
C ALA A 182 13.12 -3.25 0.33
N GLY A 183 12.48 -2.10 0.18
CA GLY A 183 11.49 -1.58 1.14
C GLY A 183 10.10 -2.13 0.85
N ILE A 184 9.30 -2.43 1.89
CA ILE A 184 7.88 -2.77 1.69
C ILE A 184 7.20 -1.59 1.00
N SER A 185 6.42 -1.87 -0.05
CA SER A 185 5.66 -0.85 -0.78
C SER A 185 4.16 -1.15 -0.85
N GLY A 186 3.70 -2.35 -0.50
CA GLY A 186 2.27 -2.66 -0.58
C GLY A 186 1.94 -4.01 0.02
N MET A 187 0.69 -4.24 0.40
CA MET A 187 0.22 -5.56 0.84
C MET A 187 -1.28 -5.74 0.68
N ASP A 188 -1.72 -6.99 0.52
CA ASP A 188 -3.13 -7.38 0.62
C ASP A 188 -3.24 -8.85 1.04
N TYR A 189 -4.35 -9.24 1.67
CA TYR A 189 -4.53 -10.54 2.30
C TYR A 189 -5.73 -11.32 1.75
N ASP A 190 -5.48 -12.51 1.18
CA ASP A 190 -6.53 -13.41 0.71
C ASP A 190 -6.95 -14.36 1.84
N ALA A 191 -7.98 -13.96 2.58
CA ALA A 191 -8.54 -14.75 3.68
C ALA A 191 -9.05 -16.13 3.26
N ARG A 192 -9.39 -16.34 1.97
CA ARG A 192 -9.89 -17.64 1.48
C ARG A 192 -8.78 -18.66 1.34
N GLN A 193 -7.57 -18.20 0.99
CA GLN A 193 -6.41 -19.05 0.75
C GLN A 193 -5.37 -18.98 1.87
N ASP A 194 -5.53 -18.05 2.81
CA ASP A 194 -4.55 -17.70 3.84
C ASP A 194 -3.19 -17.31 3.24
N ILE A 195 -3.24 -16.36 2.30
CA ILE A 195 -2.07 -15.84 1.59
C ILE A 195 -1.98 -14.34 1.83
N LEU A 196 -0.83 -13.88 2.33
CA LEU A 196 -0.50 -12.46 2.36
C LEU A 196 0.43 -12.14 1.18
N PHE A 197 0.03 -11.18 0.35
CA PHE A 197 0.86 -10.62 -0.69
C PHE A 197 1.56 -9.38 -0.15
N ILE A 198 2.84 -9.25 -0.46
CA ILE A 198 3.63 -8.06 -0.07
C ILE A 198 4.45 -7.64 -1.28
N THR A 199 4.34 -6.39 -1.70
CA THR A 199 5.23 -5.81 -2.72
C THR A 199 6.40 -5.10 -2.05
N PHE A 200 7.52 -5.10 -2.76
CA PHE A 200 8.71 -4.36 -2.36
C PHE A 200 9.24 -3.59 -3.54
N SER A 201 9.81 -2.42 -3.26
CA SER A 201 10.52 -1.60 -4.24
C SER A 201 11.89 -1.24 -3.67
N SER A 202 12.92 -1.31 -4.51
CA SER A 202 14.24 -0.76 -4.19
C SER A 202 14.42 0.57 -4.90
N GLU A 203 14.98 1.56 -4.21
CA GLU A 203 15.45 2.80 -4.82
C GLU A 203 16.98 2.74 -4.88
N ASP A 204 17.57 3.03 -6.04
CA ASP A 204 19.03 3.04 -6.19
C ASP A 204 19.61 4.42 -5.78
N THR A 205 19.33 4.84 -4.54
CA THR A 205 19.90 6.06 -3.93
C THR A 205 20.22 5.86 -2.46
N ALA A 206 21.13 6.66 -1.94
CA ALA A 206 21.66 6.55 -0.58
C ALA A 206 20.77 7.17 0.52
N ASN A 207 19.72 7.94 0.20
CA ASN A 207 18.92 8.71 1.17
C ASN A 207 17.41 8.74 0.83
N ALA A 208 16.54 8.76 1.86
CA ALA A 208 15.07 8.72 1.74
C ALA A 208 14.38 10.05 1.31
N TYR A 209 15.15 11.01 0.78
CA TYR A 209 14.64 12.37 0.46
C TYR A 209 14.71 12.71 -1.03
N ASP A 210 15.53 11.99 -1.80
CA ASP A 210 15.79 12.23 -3.21
C ASP A 210 15.24 11.06 -4.03
N ASP A 211 14.42 11.35 -5.04
CA ASP A 211 13.91 10.36 -5.98
C ASP A 211 15.10 9.79 -6.78
N GLY A 212 15.44 8.53 -6.48
CA GLY A 212 16.55 7.83 -7.12
C GLY A 212 16.23 7.31 -8.51
N GLN A 213 17.19 6.62 -9.13
CA GLN A 213 16.85 5.77 -10.26
C GLN A 213 15.92 4.67 -9.76
N ILE A 214 14.77 4.49 -10.41
CA ILE A 214 13.84 3.40 -10.11
C ILE A 214 14.62 2.09 -10.19
N GLY A 215 14.70 1.39 -9.05
CA GLY A 215 15.31 0.08 -8.98
C GLY A 215 14.33 -1.00 -9.42
N GLU A 216 14.36 -2.13 -8.73
CA GLU A 216 13.52 -3.28 -9.04
C GLU A 216 12.33 -3.39 -8.09
N SER A 217 11.24 -3.93 -8.63
CA SER A 217 10.03 -4.23 -7.87
C SER A 217 9.85 -5.74 -7.70
N TYR A 218 9.35 -6.15 -6.55
CA TYR A 218 9.22 -7.54 -6.16
C TYR A 218 7.82 -7.84 -5.61
N LEU A 219 7.39 -9.09 -5.76
CA LEU A 219 6.19 -9.64 -5.14
C LEU A 219 6.57 -10.83 -4.26
N SER A 220 6.19 -10.78 -2.98
CA SER A 220 6.27 -11.91 -2.07
C SER A 220 4.91 -12.53 -1.83
N ILE A 221 4.89 -13.86 -1.75
CA ILE A 221 3.69 -14.66 -1.51
C ILE A 221 3.89 -15.42 -0.20
N VAL A 222 3.14 -15.05 0.83
CA VAL A 222 3.26 -15.63 2.17
C VAL A 222 2.09 -16.58 2.41
N ASN A 223 2.30 -17.85 2.06
CA ASN A 223 1.34 -18.92 2.32
C ASN A 223 1.25 -19.26 3.82
N ASN A 224 0.04 -19.57 4.30
CA ASN A 224 -0.27 -19.83 5.72
C ASN A 224 0.06 -18.62 6.61
N ALA A 225 -0.27 -17.41 6.15
CA ALA A 225 0.09 -16.16 6.79
C ALA A 225 -0.37 -16.12 8.27
N LYS A 226 -1.59 -16.58 8.57
CA LYS A 226 -2.11 -16.62 9.96
C LYS A 226 -1.19 -17.35 10.94
N GLN A 227 -0.55 -18.43 10.49
CA GLN A 227 0.36 -19.18 11.36
C GLN A 227 1.75 -18.55 11.42
N LEU A 228 2.26 -18.03 10.30
CA LEU A 228 3.59 -17.41 10.25
C LEU A 228 3.64 -16.09 11.01
N LEU A 229 2.57 -15.29 10.93
CA LEU A 229 2.43 -13.99 11.61
C LEU A 229 2.24 -14.10 13.13
N LYS A 230 2.27 -15.30 13.72
CA LYS A 230 2.38 -15.49 15.18
C LYS A 230 3.83 -15.38 15.68
N LYS A 231 4.81 -15.47 14.79
CA LYS A 231 6.23 -15.32 15.10
C LYS A 231 6.60 -13.84 15.14
N ASP A 232 7.73 -13.51 15.75
CA ASP A 232 8.25 -12.13 15.79
C ASP A 232 9.13 -11.80 14.57
N LYS A 233 9.35 -12.80 13.71
CA LYS A 233 10.12 -12.69 12.48
C LYS A 233 9.49 -13.51 11.37
N LEU A 234 9.35 -12.90 10.20
CA LEU A 234 8.93 -13.54 8.96
C LEU A 234 10.09 -13.51 7.96
N VAL A 235 10.55 -14.68 7.53
CA VAL A 235 11.55 -14.81 6.47
C VAL A 235 10.81 -15.11 5.17
N LEU A 236 10.99 -14.25 4.18
CA LEU A 236 10.32 -14.38 2.89
C LEU A 236 11.08 -15.39 2.02
N THR A 237 10.40 -16.46 1.63
CA THR A 237 10.98 -17.54 0.80
C THR A 237 10.49 -17.50 -0.65
N GLU A 238 9.24 -17.09 -0.86
CA GLU A 238 8.69 -16.83 -2.19
C GLU A 238 8.81 -15.34 -2.46
N PHE A 239 9.77 -14.95 -3.30
CA PHE A 239 10.12 -13.56 -3.58
C PHE A 239 10.46 -13.43 -5.07
N LEU A 240 9.50 -12.92 -5.85
CA LEU A 240 9.58 -12.83 -7.30
C LEU A 240 9.98 -11.42 -7.71
N LYS A 241 11.04 -11.30 -8.51
CA LYS A 241 11.37 -10.07 -9.23
C LYS A 241 10.37 -9.86 -10.38
N LEU A 242 9.65 -8.75 -10.39
CA LEU A 242 8.54 -8.55 -11.33
C LEU A 242 9.00 -8.33 -12.78
N SER A 243 10.19 -7.76 -12.99
CA SER A 243 10.78 -7.63 -14.32
C SER A 243 11.19 -8.99 -14.94
N ASP A 244 11.43 -10.02 -14.13
CA ASP A 244 11.60 -11.40 -14.62
C ASP A 244 10.27 -12.01 -15.11
N LEU A 245 9.14 -11.47 -14.65
CA LEU A 245 7.82 -11.94 -15.05
C LEU A 245 7.40 -11.37 -16.41
N HIS A 246 7.63 -10.07 -16.62
CA HIS A 246 7.34 -9.41 -17.88
C HIS A 246 8.13 -8.09 -18.04
N PRO A 247 8.61 -7.74 -19.25
CA PRO A 247 9.35 -6.49 -19.49
C PRO A 247 8.59 -5.21 -19.15
N GLU A 248 7.25 -5.26 -19.08
CA GLU A 248 6.41 -4.12 -18.72
C GLU A 248 6.65 -3.59 -17.29
N PHE A 249 7.32 -4.37 -16.45
CA PHE A 249 7.71 -3.99 -15.09
C PHE A 249 9.10 -3.34 -15.00
N ILE A 250 9.84 -3.26 -16.10
CA ILE A 250 11.14 -2.56 -16.14
C ILE A 250 10.89 -1.07 -15.91
N GLU A 251 11.68 -0.45 -15.02
CA GLU A 251 11.53 0.96 -14.63
C GLU A 251 10.12 1.29 -14.11
N GLN A 252 9.48 0.34 -13.41
CA GLN A 252 8.21 0.55 -12.73
C GLN A 252 8.41 0.35 -11.23
N LYS A 253 8.21 1.41 -10.46
CA LYS A 253 8.23 1.37 -9.00
C LYS A 253 6.84 0.96 -8.52
N ILE A 254 6.69 -0.28 -8.05
CA ILE A 254 5.38 -0.80 -7.65
C ILE A 254 5.09 -0.32 -6.23
N GLU A 255 4.05 0.49 -6.09
CA GLU A 255 3.68 1.16 -4.84
C GLU A 255 2.45 0.52 -4.18
N SER A 256 1.82 -0.48 -4.79
CA SER A 256 0.75 -1.20 -4.10
C SER A 256 0.36 -2.50 -4.78
N VAL A 257 -0.27 -3.36 -3.98
CA VAL A 257 -0.95 -4.57 -4.44
C VAL A 257 -2.34 -4.62 -3.82
N SER A 258 -3.32 -5.04 -4.61
CA SER A 258 -4.65 -5.37 -4.09
C SER A 258 -5.22 -6.61 -4.79
N LEU A 259 -5.98 -7.39 -4.05
CA LEU A 259 -6.79 -8.47 -4.58
C LEU A 259 -7.89 -7.93 -5.48
N SER A 260 -8.19 -8.70 -6.51
CA SER A 260 -9.41 -8.52 -7.30
C SER A 260 -10.51 -9.46 -6.82
N ASN A 261 -11.76 -9.05 -7.03
CA ASN A 261 -12.96 -9.89 -6.92
C ASN A 261 -12.88 -11.12 -7.82
N GLU A 262 -12.12 -11.05 -8.92
CA GLU A 262 -11.80 -12.22 -9.72
C GLU A 262 -10.78 -13.10 -8.96
N PRO A 263 -11.15 -14.35 -8.59
CA PRO A 263 -10.27 -15.22 -7.83
C PRO A 263 -8.93 -15.47 -8.54
N GLY A 264 -7.83 -15.43 -7.77
CA GLY A 264 -6.49 -15.65 -8.31
C GLY A 264 -5.97 -14.49 -9.15
N ARG A 265 -6.47 -13.26 -8.93
CA ARG A 265 -5.99 -12.06 -9.61
C ARG A 265 -5.57 -10.98 -8.63
N LEU A 266 -4.40 -10.41 -8.87
CA LEU A 266 -3.87 -9.23 -8.19
C LEU A 266 -3.87 -8.04 -9.14
N MET A 267 -4.08 -6.87 -8.58
CA MET A 267 -3.85 -5.60 -9.21
C MET A 267 -2.64 -4.94 -8.55
N LEU A 268 -1.73 -4.41 -9.37
CA LEU A 268 -0.59 -3.64 -8.90
C LEU A 268 -0.70 -2.21 -9.43
N ILE A 269 -0.18 -1.25 -8.70
CA ILE A 269 -0.03 0.13 -9.16
C ILE A 269 1.42 0.54 -9.08
N ALA A 270 1.87 1.32 -10.06
CA ALA A 270 3.20 1.89 -10.10
C ALA A 270 3.17 3.40 -10.29
N ASP A 271 4.15 4.07 -9.68
CA ASP A 271 4.65 5.37 -10.10
C ASP A 271 5.86 5.17 -11.03
N ASP A 272 5.99 6.04 -12.02
CA ASP A 272 7.15 6.09 -12.93
C ASP A 272 8.14 7.21 -12.55
N ASP A 273 7.98 7.78 -11.34
CA ASP A 273 8.69 8.95 -10.78
C ASP A 273 8.62 10.20 -11.68
N LYS A 274 7.81 10.15 -12.75
CA LYS A 274 7.42 11.28 -13.59
C LYS A 274 5.97 11.67 -13.29
N GLY A 275 5.40 11.04 -12.26
CA GLY A 275 4.01 11.12 -11.77
C GLY A 275 3.00 10.73 -12.82
N ASN A 276 3.31 9.71 -13.62
CA ASN A 276 2.29 8.93 -14.27
C ASN A 276 2.02 7.66 -13.47
N THR A 277 0.75 7.33 -13.35
CA THR A 277 0.33 6.10 -12.69
C THR A 277 0.05 5.01 -13.71
N LYS A 278 0.56 3.80 -13.47
CA LYS A 278 0.23 2.62 -14.29
C LYS A 278 -0.34 1.50 -13.42
N ILE A 279 -1.42 0.89 -13.88
CA ILE A 279 -2.04 -0.28 -13.23
C ILE A 279 -1.69 -1.56 -14.00
N PHE A 280 -1.47 -2.66 -13.28
CA PHE A 280 -1.13 -3.97 -13.82
C PHE A 280 -2.09 -5.03 -13.27
N SER A 281 -2.35 -6.07 -14.05
CA SER A 281 -3.07 -7.28 -13.64
C SER A 281 -2.13 -8.47 -13.67
N LEU A 282 -2.08 -9.21 -12.57
CA LEU A 282 -1.38 -10.49 -12.46
C LEU A 282 -2.37 -11.59 -12.09
N ARG A 283 -2.16 -12.80 -12.61
CA ARG A 283 -2.82 -14.02 -12.14
C ARG A 283 -1.88 -14.83 -11.26
N TYR A 284 -2.34 -15.33 -10.11
CA TYR A 284 -1.58 -16.16 -9.16
C TYR A 284 -2.30 -17.47 -8.85
#